data_AF-A0A846ZI38-F1
#
_entry.id   AF-A0A846ZI38-F1
#
_cell.length_a   1.000
_cell.length_b   1.000
_cell.length_c   1.000
_cell.angle_alpha   90.00
_cell.angle_beta   90.00
_cell.angle_gamma   90.00
#
_symmetry.space_group_name_H-M   'P 1'
#
loop_
_entity.id
_entity.type
_entity.pdbx_description
1 polymer ?
#
loop_
_entity_poly.entity_id
_entity_poly.type
_entity_poly.pdbx_seq_one_letter_code
_entity_poly.pdbx_strand_id
1 'polypeptide(L)'
;MRELGIKSRMQKRYRKPKTVVTVDQKPNLIRHLHDLSGVWQTDITYIQLTNHRWVYLATVLDPEKRKVLGYKIGDTMTAELATSA
;
A
#
# COMPACT_ATOMS: atom_id res chain seq x y z
N MET A 1 -17.65 -7.64 -13.68
CA MET A 1 -17.56 -8.86 -12.84
C MET A 1 -18.89 -9.60 -12.68
N ARG A 2 -19.99 -8.94 -12.27
CA ARG A 2 -21.31 -9.59 -12.13
C ARG A 2 -21.97 -9.97 -13.47
N GLU A 3 -21.98 -9.06 -14.45
CA GLU A 3 -22.55 -9.31 -15.78
C GLU A 3 -21.82 -10.42 -16.55
N LEU A 4 -20.50 -10.53 -16.34
CA LEU A 4 -19.66 -11.59 -16.94
C LEU A 4 -19.73 -12.92 -16.17
N GLY A 5 -20.58 -13.04 -15.14
CA GLY A 5 -20.72 -14.25 -14.34
C GLY A 5 -19.48 -14.65 -13.51
N ILE A 6 -18.46 -13.79 -13.45
CA ILE A 6 -17.19 -14.07 -12.78
C ILE A 6 -17.41 -14.03 -11.26
N LYS A 7 -17.14 -15.16 -10.59
CA LYS A 7 -17.27 -15.32 -9.13
C LYS A 7 -15.93 -15.71 -8.52
N SER A 8 -15.68 -15.24 -7.30
CA SER A 8 -14.49 -15.64 -6.53
C SER A 8 -14.56 -17.13 -6.15
N ARG A 9 -13.46 -17.87 -6.33
CA ARG A 9 -13.32 -19.27 -5.84
C ARG A 9 -12.99 -19.34 -4.34
N MET A 10 -13.09 -18.25 -3.59
CA MET A 10 -12.73 -18.23 -2.18
C MET A 10 -13.68 -19.15 -1.37
N GLN A 11 -13.15 -20.28 -0.89
CA GLN A 11 -13.94 -21.31 -0.20
C GLN A 11 -14.37 -20.91 1.22
N LYS A 12 -13.65 -20.00 1.88
CA LYS A 12 -13.97 -19.53 3.23
C LYS A 12 -14.03 -18.02 3.24
N ARG A 13 -15.17 -17.47 3.65
CA ARG A 13 -15.36 -16.03 3.77
C ARG A 13 -14.64 -15.54 5.02
N TYR A 14 -13.44 -14.99 4.84
CA TYR A 14 -12.72 -14.37 5.94
C TYR A 14 -13.45 -13.08 6.35
N ARG A 15 -13.95 -13.04 7.59
CA ARG A 15 -14.52 -11.82 8.14
C ARG A 15 -13.35 -10.94 8.57
N LYS A 16 -13.07 -9.89 7.79
CA LYS A 16 -12.00 -8.95 8.13
C LYS A 16 -12.26 -8.43 9.54
N PRO A 17 -11.28 -8.46 10.46
CA PRO A 17 -11.42 -7.81 11.74
C PRO A 17 -11.77 -6.34 11.50
N LYS A 18 -12.71 -5.81 12.28
CA LYS A 18 -13.03 -4.38 12.22
C LYS A 18 -11.89 -3.64 12.91
N THR A 19 -11.23 -2.75 12.18
CA THR A 19 -10.34 -1.77 12.79
C THR A 19 -11.19 -0.84 13.64
N VAL A 20 -11.03 -0.90 14.96
CA VAL A 20 -11.62 0.10 15.87
C VAL A 20 -10.66 1.27 15.87
N VAL A 21 -11.08 2.37 15.24
CA VAL A 21 -10.30 3.61 15.25
C VAL A 21 -10.83 4.47 16.38
N THR A 22 -9.98 4.80 17.35
CA THR A 22 -10.30 5.70 18.48
C THR A 22 -10.16 7.18 18.11
N VAL A 23 -9.62 7.47 16.93
CA VAL A 23 -9.36 8.81 16.41
C VAL A 23 -10.18 9.07 15.16
N ASP A 24 -10.54 10.34 14.95
CA ASP A 24 -11.23 10.75 13.74
C ASP A 24 -10.38 10.49 12.50
N GLN A 25 -11.01 9.95 11.45
CA GLN A 25 -10.37 9.76 10.16
C GLN A 25 -10.09 11.11 9.53
N LYS A 26 -8.86 11.30 9.03
CA LYS A 26 -8.52 12.49 8.25
C LYS A 26 -9.15 12.40 6.86
N PRO A 27 -9.56 13.54 6.27
CA PRO A 27 -10.09 13.54 4.91
C PRO A 27 -9.02 13.12 3.90
N ASN A 28 -9.42 12.38 2.88
CA ASN A 28 -8.55 12.08 1.74
C ASN A 28 -8.48 13.30 0.82
N LEU A 29 -7.40 14.06 0.93
CA LEU A 29 -7.19 15.32 0.20
C LEU A 29 -7.06 15.13 -1.31
N ILE A 30 -6.63 13.94 -1.77
CA ILE A 30 -6.41 13.67 -3.20
C ILE A 30 -7.62 13.03 -3.89
N ARG A 31 -8.71 12.75 -3.17
CA ARG A 31 -9.87 11.98 -3.67
C ARG A 31 -10.53 12.58 -4.92
N HIS A 32 -10.50 13.90 -5.06
CA HIS A 32 -11.16 14.64 -6.14
C HIS A 32 -10.17 15.37 -7.05
N LEU A 33 -8.87 15.06 -6.94
CA LEU A 33 -7.88 15.59 -7.86
C LEU A 33 -7.94 14.83 -9.17
N HIS A 34 -8.15 15.57 -10.27
CA HIS A 34 -8.10 15.03 -11.63
C HIS A 34 -6.67 14.99 -12.17
N ASP A 35 -5.88 16.00 -11.79
CA ASP A 35 -4.46 16.07 -12.06
C ASP A 35 -3.69 15.62 -10.81
N LEU A 36 -2.84 14.61 -10.99
CA LEU A 36 -1.97 14.08 -9.94
C LEU A 36 -0.51 14.50 -10.13
N SER A 37 -0.25 15.41 -11.07
CA SER A 37 1.08 15.99 -11.26
C SER A 37 1.57 16.62 -9.95
N GLY A 38 2.80 16.26 -9.56
CA GLY A 38 3.40 16.69 -8.30
C GLY A 38 2.89 15.98 -7.04
N VAL A 39 1.93 15.05 -7.14
CA VAL A 39 1.55 14.17 -6.01
C VAL A 39 2.52 13.00 -5.94
N TRP A 40 3.07 12.74 -4.76
CA TRP A 40 3.78 11.50 -4.46
C TRP A 40 3.03 10.70 -3.41
N GLN A 41 2.94 9.39 -3.64
CA GLN A 41 2.40 8.45 -2.67
C GLN A 41 3.54 7.62 -2.10
N THR A 42 3.48 7.33 -0.80
CA THR A 42 4.41 6.40 -0.15
C THR A 42 3.66 5.24 0.46
N ASP A 43 4.30 4.08 0.48
CA ASP A 43 3.79 2.90 1.17
C ASP A 43 4.96 2.08 1.71
N ILE A 44 4.72 1.39 2.83
CA ILE A 44 5.64 0.43 3.41
C ILE A 44 4.93 -0.90 3.58
N THR A 45 5.50 -1.94 2.98
CA THR A 45 4.94 -3.29 3.01
C THR A 45 6.02 -4.31 3.33
N TYR A 46 5.62 -5.54 3.65
CA TYR A 46 6.54 -6.64 3.91
C TYR A 46 6.53 -7.61 2.73
N ILE A 47 7.71 -7.99 2.25
CA ILE A 47 7.89 -8.94 1.15
C ILE A 47 8.72 -10.14 1.62
N GLN A 48 8.41 -11.32 1.09
CA GLN A 48 9.15 -12.53 1.40
C GLN A 48 10.26 -12.74 0.38
N LEU A 49 11.48 -12.92 0.87
CA LEU A 49 12.64 -13.29 0.06
C LEU A 49 12.63 -14.80 -0.23
N THR A 50 13.43 -15.22 -1.22
CA THR A 50 13.58 -16.63 -1.61
C THR A 50 14.09 -17.53 -0.49
N ASN A 51 14.82 -16.98 0.49
CA ASN A 51 15.28 -17.68 1.68
C ASN A 51 14.26 -17.67 2.83
N HIS A 52 12.98 -17.42 2.53
CA HIS A 52 11.85 -17.37 3.46
C HIS A 52 11.92 -16.27 4.54
N ARG A 53 12.89 -15.35 4.46
CA ARG A 53 12.95 -14.17 5.34
C ARG A 53 11.97 -13.11 4.86
N TRP A 54 11.35 -12.42 5.82
CA TRP A 54 10.55 -11.24 5.56
C TRP A 54 11.41 -9.99 5.71
N VAL A 55 11.25 -9.05 4.80
CA VAL A 55 11.87 -7.72 4.84
C VAL A 55 10.80 -6.66 4.56
N TYR A 56 11.04 -5.45 5.03
CA TYR A 56 10.19 -4.31 4.75
C TYR A 56 10.70 -3.57 3.51
N LEU A 57 9.79 -3.28 2.59
CA LEU A 57 10.00 -2.48 1.40
C LEU A 57 9.26 -1.16 1.59
N ALA A 58 9.99 -0.05 1.68
CA ALA A 58 9.45 1.30 1.62
C ALA A 58 9.57 1.82 0.18
N THR A 59 8.51 2.44 -0.34
CA THR A 59 8.46 2.95 -1.73
C THR A 59 7.91 4.37 -1.81
N VAL A 60 8.41 5.11 -2.80
CA VAL A 60 7.82 6.36 -3.28
C VAL A 60 7.30 6.13 -4.70
N LEU A 61 6.03 6.43 -4.93
CA LEU A 61 5.30 6.21 -6.17
C LEU A 61 4.83 7.54 -6.76
N ASP A 62 5.02 7.68 -8.07
CA ASP A 62 4.29 8.64 -8.91
C ASP A 62 2.96 7.98 -9.35
N PRO A 63 1.80 8.42 -8.84
CA PRO A 63 0.51 7.82 -9.17
C PRO A 63 0.03 8.17 -10.58
N GLU A 64 0.48 9.29 -11.15
CA GLU A 64 0.14 9.70 -12.52
C GLU A 64 0.81 8.78 -13.54
N LYS A 65 2.13 8.56 -13.36
CA LYS A 65 2.92 7.69 -14.25
C LYS A 65 2.84 6.21 -13.86
N ARG A 66 2.24 5.88 -12.71
CA ARG A 66 2.22 4.54 -12.10
C ARG A 66 3.63 3.94 -12.00
N LYS A 67 4.59 4.74 -11.56
CA LYS A 67 6.02 4.38 -11.53
C LYS A 67 6.59 4.53 -10.13
N VAL A 68 7.41 3.56 -9.71
CA VAL A 68 8.24 3.68 -8.50
C VAL A 68 9.38 4.66 -8.79
N LEU A 69 9.45 5.73 -8.00
CA LEU A 69 10.49 6.76 -8.08
C LEU A 69 11.71 6.41 -7.24
N GLY A 70 11.50 5.77 -6.09
CA GLY A 70 12.55 5.34 -5.17
C GLY A 70 12.04 4.26 -4.23
N TYR A 71 12.95 3.46 -3.71
CA TYR A 71 12.63 2.43 -2.74
C TYR A 71 13.81 2.13 -1.82
N LYS A 72 13.52 1.59 -0.65
CA LYS A 72 14.52 1.09 0.30
C LYS A 72 14.01 -0.19 0.95
N ILE A 73 14.94 -1.11 1.24
CA ILE A 73 14.64 -2.38 1.89
C ILE A 73 15.37 -2.41 3.23
N GLY A 74 14.67 -2.87 4.28
CA GLY A 74 15.23 -3.07 5.61
C GLY A 74 14.68 -4.33 6.26
N ASP A 75 15.42 -4.88 7.22
CA ASP A 75 14.95 -6.01 8.03
C ASP A 75 13.98 -5.57 9.14
N THR A 76 14.04 -4.29 9.53
CA THR A 76 13.24 -3.70 10.61
C THR A 76 12.41 -2.54 10.09
N MET A 77 11.16 -2.45 10.53
CA MET A 77 10.26 -1.34 10.19
C MET A 77 10.60 -0.09 11.00
N THR A 78 11.50 0.74 10.48
CA THR A 78 11.93 2.00 11.12
C THR A 78 11.37 3.22 10.40
N ALA A 79 11.27 4.36 11.11
CA ALA A 79 10.94 5.64 10.49
C ALA A 79 11.98 6.02 9.42
N GLU A 80 13.26 5.79 9.72
CA GLU A 80 14.37 6.02 8.80
C GLU A 80 14.20 5.27 7.50
N LEU A 81 13.77 3.99 7.54
CA LEU A 81 13.52 3.22 6.33
C LEU A 81 12.50 3.90 5.39
N ALA A 82 11.48 4.54 5.95
CA ALA A 82 10.44 5.24 5.20
C ALA A 82 10.84 6.66 4.75
N THR A 83 11.81 7.31 5.41
CA THR A 83 12.14 8.73 5.19
C THR A 83 13.51 8.99 4.58
N SER A 84 14.37 7.98 4.44
CA SER A 84 15.76 8.12 3.97
C SER A 84 16.00 7.62 2.54
N ALA A 85 14.97 7.62 1.70
CA ALA A 85 15.04 7.26 0.29
C ALA A 85 15.46 8.45 -0.58
#